data_AF-A0A2X0K237-F1
#
_entry.id   AF-A0A2X0K237-F1
#
_cell.length_a   1.000
_cell.length_b   1.000
_cell.length_c   1.000
_cell.angle_alpha   90.00
_cell.angle_beta   90.00
_cell.angle_gamma   90.00
#
_symmetry.space_group_name_H-M   'P 1'
#
loop_
_entity.id
_entity.type
_entity.pdbx_description
1 polymer ?
#
loop_
_entity_poly.entity_id
_entity_poly.type
_entity_poly.pdbx_seq_one_letter_code
_entity_poly.pdbx_strand_id
1 'polypeptide(L)'
;MGERIFTVGHSTRDFNDVLALLRANEVTHLVDVRSFPSSRKFPQWNQQAVIDALPADISYRWIAKLGGRRHTSKDVSSVNGAWRVKAFRDYADYMATPDFAAGLAELLALADNGRPAIMCSEAVPWRCHRRLITDALLVAGRQVWHIISAAKVTPAVLNEHAEVRDGHLVYPAQPEVTGGSLVEEVREQVLAIPAGHVASYGEIGERIAAGPRQVGQAMSQLEEGVPWWRVVHADGTPASCHGGRATELLRAEGTPMRDGRVDMRRARHLGN
;
A
#
# COMPACT_ATOMS: atom_id res chain seq x y z
N MET A 1 -30.67 2.39 -5.74
CA MET A 1 -29.49 2.74 -6.57
C MET A 1 -28.53 3.53 -5.69
N GLY A 2 -27.66 2.84 -4.95
CA GLY A 2 -26.75 3.43 -3.96
C GLY A 2 -25.61 2.48 -3.62
N GLU A 3 -25.00 1.85 -4.63
CA GLU A 3 -23.92 0.87 -4.40
C GLU A 3 -22.58 1.53 -4.04
N ARG A 4 -22.43 2.84 -4.30
CA ARG A 4 -21.15 3.54 -4.31
C ARG A 4 -20.98 4.43 -3.11
N ILE A 5 -19.90 4.17 -2.37
CA ILE A 5 -19.40 5.02 -1.29
C ILE A 5 -18.10 5.66 -1.75
N PHE A 6 -17.92 6.94 -1.46
CA PHE A 6 -16.71 7.66 -1.81
C PHE A 6 -15.80 7.86 -0.61
N THR A 7 -14.52 8.12 -0.87
CA THR A 7 -13.61 8.62 0.16
C THR A 7 -12.95 9.89 -0.34
N VAL A 8 -12.81 10.89 0.54
CA VAL A 8 -12.13 12.16 0.23
C VAL A 8 -11.23 12.59 1.38
N GLY A 9 -10.10 13.21 1.05
CA GLY A 9 -9.16 13.74 2.03
C GLY A 9 -9.12 15.25 1.91
N HIS A 10 -9.42 15.98 2.98
CA HIS A 10 -9.45 17.43 2.88
C HIS A 10 -8.04 18.03 2.80
N SER A 11 -7.04 17.43 3.46
CA SER A 11 -5.64 17.89 3.44
C SER A 11 -5.56 19.39 3.71
N THR A 12 -4.88 20.13 2.84
CA THR A 12 -4.76 21.57 2.84
C THR A 12 -5.68 22.25 1.82
N ARG A 13 -6.65 21.53 1.24
CA ARG A 13 -7.58 22.07 0.24
C ARG A 13 -8.51 23.10 0.88
N ASP A 14 -8.93 24.05 0.08
CA ASP A 14 -10.04 24.93 0.45
C ASP A 14 -11.37 24.17 0.45
N PHE A 15 -12.34 24.70 1.21
CA PHE A 15 -13.65 24.07 1.33
C PHE A 15 -14.35 23.98 -0.04
N ASN A 16 -14.29 25.06 -0.84
CA ASN A 16 -14.90 25.10 -2.17
C ASN A 16 -14.31 24.07 -3.13
N ASP A 17 -13.01 23.77 -3.02
CA ASP A 17 -12.38 22.73 -3.83
C ASP A 17 -12.97 21.35 -3.50
N VAL A 18 -13.08 21.04 -2.21
CA VAL A 18 -13.67 19.76 -1.78
C VAL A 18 -15.15 19.72 -2.14
N LEU A 19 -15.89 20.81 -1.96
CA LEU A 19 -17.30 20.88 -2.37
C LEU A 19 -17.46 20.58 -3.87
N ALA A 20 -16.61 21.13 -4.73
CA ALA A 20 -16.61 20.82 -6.17
C ALA A 20 -16.35 19.33 -6.43
N LEU A 21 -15.46 18.69 -5.67
CA LEU A 21 -15.23 17.24 -5.75
C LEU A 21 -16.46 16.42 -5.33
N LEU A 22 -17.14 16.84 -4.24
CA LEU A 22 -18.36 16.19 -3.76
C LEU A 22 -19.47 16.28 -4.81
N ARG A 23 -19.64 17.46 -5.42
CA ARG A 23 -20.62 17.74 -6.47
C ARG A 23 -20.37 16.92 -7.73
N ALA A 24 -19.13 16.88 -8.20
CA ALA A 24 -18.74 16.11 -9.39
C ALA A 24 -19.02 14.60 -9.24
N ASN A 25 -19.12 14.11 -7.99
CA ASN A 25 -19.42 12.72 -7.67
C ASN A 25 -20.83 12.53 -7.09
N GLU A 26 -21.69 13.55 -7.16
CA GLU A 26 -23.07 13.56 -6.68
C GLU A 26 -23.21 13.00 -5.25
N VAL A 27 -22.26 13.38 -4.39
CA VAL A 27 -22.27 12.99 -2.97
C VAL A 27 -23.43 13.69 -2.28
N THR A 28 -24.22 12.93 -1.52
CA THR A 28 -25.35 13.46 -0.74
C THR A 28 -25.07 13.57 0.76
N HIS A 29 -24.02 12.89 1.24
CA HIS A 29 -23.63 12.91 2.65
C HIS A 29 -22.11 13.05 2.78
N LEU A 30 -21.65 14.11 3.43
CA LEU A 30 -20.25 14.23 3.86
C LEU A 30 -20.12 13.59 5.25
N VAL A 31 -19.50 12.41 5.30
CA VAL A 31 -19.34 11.63 6.53
C VAL A 31 -17.94 11.89 7.10
N ASP A 32 -17.87 12.66 8.17
CA ASP A 32 -16.63 12.94 8.87
C ASP A 32 -16.21 11.74 9.75
N VAL A 33 -15.04 11.18 9.47
CA VAL A 33 -14.46 10.07 10.23
C VAL A 33 -13.19 10.49 10.96
N ARG A 34 -13.02 11.79 11.23
CA ARG A 34 -11.94 12.31 12.07
C ARG A 34 -12.28 12.05 13.54
N SER A 35 -11.28 11.69 14.35
CA SER A 35 -11.48 11.55 15.80
C SER A 35 -11.85 12.87 16.47
N PHE A 36 -11.31 13.97 15.96
CA PHE A 36 -11.60 15.32 16.42
C PHE A 36 -11.78 16.20 15.18
N PRO A 37 -13.01 16.56 14.81
CA PRO A 37 -13.29 17.39 13.64
C PRO A 37 -12.99 18.88 13.93
N SER A 38 -11.77 19.17 14.37
CA SER A 38 -11.30 20.51 14.74
C SER A 38 -9.82 20.68 14.40
N SER A 39 -9.45 21.87 13.94
CA SER A 39 -8.10 22.23 13.52
C SER A 39 -7.86 23.73 13.70
N ARG A 40 -6.82 24.10 14.46
CA ARG A 40 -6.38 25.50 14.57
C ARG A 40 -5.73 26.01 13.28
N LYS A 41 -5.03 25.13 12.55
CA LYS A 41 -4.33 25.47 11.30
C LYS A 41 -5.29 25.60 10.12
N PHE A 42 -6.38 24.84 10.14
CA PHE A 42 -7.37 24.79 9.07
C PHE A 42 -8.79 24.95 9.64
N PRO A 43 -9.13 26.15 10.15
CA PRO A 43 -10.39 26.40 10.85
C PRO A 43 -11.64 26.22 9.98
N GLN A 44 -11.52 26.36 8.65
CA GLN A 44 -12.60 26.06 7.70
C GLN A 44 -13.02 24.59 7.73
N TRP A 45 -12.16 23.71 8.24
CA TRP A 45 -12.43 22.29 8.44
C TRP A 45 -12.90 21.97 9.86
N ASN A 46 -13.16 22.96 10.71
CA ASN A 46 -13.85 22.74 11.98
C ASN A 46 -15.29 22.29 11.72
N GLN A 47 -15.80 21.39 12.56
CA GLN A 47 -17.12 20.79 12.39
C GLN A 47 -18.22 21.83 12.12
N GLN A 48 -18.32 22.87 12.96
CA GLN A 48 -19.35 23.90 12.80
C GLN A 48 -19.18 24.67 11.48
N ALA A 49 -17.95 25.03 11.11
CA ALA A 49 -17.68 25.71 9.86
C ALA A 49 -18.06 24.87 8.63
N VAL A 50 -17.84 23.56 8.68
CA VAL A 50 -18.27 22.62 7.63
C VAL A 50 -19.80 22.54 7.57
N ILE A 51 -20.48 22.42 8.71
CA ILE A 51 -21.95 22.37 8.77
C ILE A 51 -22.55 23.66 8.18
N ASP A 52 -22.03 24.82 8.57
CA ASP A 52 -22.54 26.12 8.13
C ASP A 52 -22.28 26.38 6.64
N ALA A 53 -21.18 25.84 6.09
CA ALA A 53 -20.79 26.06 4.70
C ALA A 53 -21.35 25.02 3.72
N LEU A 54 -21.82 23.86 4.19
CA LEU A 54 -22.40 22.85 3.33
C LEU A 54 -23.74 23.31 2.75
N PRO A 55 -24.01 23.05 1.45
CA PRO A 55 -25.30 23.36 0.86
C PRO A 55 -26.38 22.39 1.39
N ALA A 56 -27.64 22.81 1.32
CA ALA A 56 -28.77 22.10 1.93
C ALA A 56 -29.01 20.67 1.42
N ASP A 57 -28.46 20.31 0.26
CA ASP A 57 -28.56 19.01 -0.39
C ASP A 57 -27.38 18.07 -0.12
N ILE A 58 -26.37 18.51 0.64
CA ILE A 58 -25.30 17.65 1.17
C ILE A 58 -25.37 17.66 2.69
N SER A 59 -25.85 16.56 3.27
CA SER A 59 -25.94 16.41 4.72
C SER A 59 -24.56 16.16 5.35
N TYR A 60 -24.30 16.77 6.50
CA TYR A 60 -23.13 16.46 7.31
C TYR A 60 -23.45 15.36 8.33
N ARG A 61 -22.55 14.38 8.48
CA ARG A 61 -22.63 13.41 9.58
C ARG A 61 -21.25 13.15 10.16
N TRP A 62 -21.10 13.28 11.48
CA TRP A 62 -19.88 12.86 12.17
C TRP A 62 -20.08 11.49 12.80
N ILE A 63 -19.27 10.50 12.40
CA ILE A 63 -19.29 9.15 12.97
C ILE A 63 -18.02 8.95 13.79
N ALA A 64 -18.03 9.42 15.05
CA ALA A 64 -16.88 9.37 15.96
C ALA A 64 -16.33 7.94 16.17
N LYS A 65 -17.22 6.93 16.07
CA LYS A 65 -16.88 5.50 16.12
C LYS A 65 -15.94 5.06 14.99
N LEU A 66 -15.92 5.77 13.86
CA LEU A 66 -14.98 5.53 12.77
C LEU A 66 -13.70 6.39 12.84
N GLY A 67 -13.52 7.15 13.91
CA GLY A 67 -12.37 8.04 14.16
C GLY A 67 -11.00 7.34 14.17
N GLY A 68 -10.00 7.90 13.48
CA GLY A 68 -8.68 7.27 13.28
C GLY A 68 -7.75 7.10 14.49
N ARG A 69 -7.94 7.84 15.58
CA ARG A 69 -7.13 7.71 16.81
C ARG A 69 -7.65 6.54 17.65
N ARG A 70 -6.92 5.43 17.59
CA ARG A 70 -7.16 4.20 18.35
C ARG A 70 -5.85 3.74 18.99
N HIS A 71 -5.96 2.95 20.05
CA HIS A 71 -4.82 2.49 20.81
C HIS A 71 -5.09 1.09 21.35
N THR A 72 -4.22 0.16 20.98
CA THR A 72 -4.11 -1.17 21.60
C THR A 72 -2.92 -1.15 22.56
N SER A 73 -3.11 -1.67 23.78
CA SER A 73 -2.00 -1.80 24.76
C SER A 73 -0.90 -2.70 24.20
N LYS A 74 0.36 -2.45 24.59
CA LYS A 74 1.50 -3.28 24.17
C LYS A 74 1.41 -4.72 24.70
N ASP A 75 0.68 -4.93 25.78
CA ASP A 75 0.50 -6.23 26.42
C ASP A 75 -0.55 -7.10 25.71
N VAL A 76 -1.31 -6.52 24.77
CA VAL A 76 -2.30 -7.23 23.98
C VAL A 76 -1.65 -7.64 22.67
N SER A 77 -1.54 -8.94 22.43
CA SER A 77 -1.10 -9.47 21.14
C SER A 77 -2.10 -9.12 20.05
N SER A 78 -1.60 -8.62 18.93
CA SER A 78 -2.43 -8.25 17.78
C SER A 78 -2.31 -9.30 16.69
N VAL A 79 -3.45 -9.77 16.20
CA VAL A 79 -3.53 -10.63 15.00
C VAL A 79 -3.26 -9.85 13.71
N ASN A 80 -3.22 -8.51 13.77
CA ASN A 80 -3.10 -7.62 12.61
C ASN A 80 -1.62 -7.30 12.28
N GLY A 81 -0.81 -8.35 12.23
CA GLY A 81 0.65 -8.26 12.10
C GLY A 81 1.18 -7.72 10.76
N ALA A 82 0.39 -7.72 9.68
CA ALA A 82 0.80 -7.13 8.39
C ALA A 82 1.03 -5.60 8.49
N TRP A 83 0.35 -4.92 9.42
CA TRP A 83 0.46 -3.48 9.60
C TRP A 83 1.70 -3.06 10.39
N ARG A 84 2.85 -2.85 9.74
CA ARG A 84 4.09 -2.46 10.44
C ARG A 84 3.94 -1.22 11.32
N VAL A 85 3.21 -0.21 10.86
CA VAL A 85 2.97 1.05 11.60
C VAL A 85 1.92 0.83 12.71
N LYS A 86 2.30 1.09 13.97
CA LYS A 86 1.45 0.85 15.16
C LYS A 86 0.05 1.45 15.04
N ALA A 87 -0.08 2.70 14.58
CA ALA A 87 -1.39 3.35 14.49
C ALA A 87 -2.38 2.63 13.56
N PHE A 88 -1.90 1.99 12.49
CA PHE A 88 -2.74 1.20 11.60
C PHE A 88 -3.12 -0.15 12.20
N ARG A 89 -2.16 -0.81 12.87
CA ARG A 89 -2.41 -2.04 13.62
C ARG A 89 -3.43 -1.82 14.75
N ASP A 90 -3.26 -0.76 15.54
CA ASP A 90 -4.20 -0.39 16.60
C ASP A 90 -5.61 -0.11 16.06
N TYR A 91 -5.71 0.50 14.87
CA TYR A 91 -7.00 0.69 14.21
C TYR A 91 -7.59 -0.63 13.73
N ALA A 92 -6.79 -1.53 13.16
CA ALA A 92 -7.22 -2.85 12.73
C ALA A 92 -7.73 -3.69 13.90
N ASP A 93 -7.07 -3.66 15.06
CA ASP A 93 -7.55 -4.32 16.28
C ASP A 93 -8.90 -3.75 16.72
N TYR A 94 -9.05 -2.43 16.66
CA TYR A 94 -10.30 -1.76 16.97
C TYR A 94 -11.47 -2.18 16.06
N MET A 95 -11.20 -2.62 14.82
CA MET A 95 -12.26 -3.04 13.88
C MET A 95 -13.04 -4.28 14.34
N ALA A 96 -12.46 -5.09 15.23
CA ALA A 96 -13.14 -6.24 15.83
C ALA A 96 -14.12 -5.85 16.96
N THR A 97 -14.17 -4.57 17.35
CA THR A 97 -15.00 -4.12 18.49
C THR A 97 -16.45 -3.85 18.07
N PRO A 98 -17.42 -3.98 19.01
CA PRO A 98 -18.81 -3.60 18.78
C PRO A 98 -18.99 -2.12 18.39
N ASP A 99 -18.13 -1.23 18.87
CA ASP A 99 -18.19 0.19 18.52
C ASP A 99 -17.86 0.43 17.05
N PHE A 100 -16.83 -0.25 16.51
CA PHE A 100 -16.54 -0.16 15.08
C PHE A 100 -17.71 -0.70 14.26
N ALA A 101 -18.24 -1.87 14.63
CA ALA A 101 -19.38 -2.49 13.94
C ALA A 101 -20.60 -1.56 13.92
N ALA A 102 -20.91 -0.89 15.04
CA ALA A 102 -22.00 0.08 15.11
C ALA A 102 -21.75 1.31 14.23
N GLY A 103 -20.52 1.82 14.18
CA GLY A 103 -20.16 2.94 13.29
C GLY A 103 -20.23 2.56 11.81
N LEU A 104 -19.83 1.34 11.46
CA LEU A 104 -19.92 0.83 10.09
C LEU A 104 -21.37 0.63 9.67
N ALA A 105 -22.22 0.07 10.55
CA ALA A 105 -23.65 -0.10 10.29
C ALA A 105 -24.35 1.24 10.04
N GLU A 106 -24.01 2.28 10.81
CA GLU A 106 -24.51 3.64 10.58
C GLU A 106 -24.12 4.18 9.20
N LEU A 107 -22.86 3.99 8.77
CA LEU A 107 -22.41 4.39 7.45
C LEU A 107 -23.10 3.60 6.32
N LEU A 108 -23.31 2.30 6.52
CA LEU A 108 -24.02 1.45 5.55
C LEU A 108 -25.48 1.88 5.39
N ALA A 109 -26.16 2.25 6.47
CA ALA A 109 -27.53 2.77 6.42
C ALA A 109 -27.65 4.09 5.63
N LEU A 110 -26.63 4.96 5.70
CA LEU A 110 -26.55 6.16 4.85
C LEU A 110 -26.36 5.80 3.37
N ALA A 111 -25.61 4.74 3.08
CA ALA A 111 -25.38 4.28 1.71
C ALA A 111 -26.63 3.65 1.08
N ASP A 112 -27.51 3.03 1.87
CA ASP A 112 -28.76 2.45 1.37
C ASP A 112 -29.72 3.50 0.78
N ASN A 113 -29.63 4.75 1.27
CA ASN A 113 -30.52 5.85 0.88
C ASN A 113 -29.77 7.05 0.26
N GLY A 114 -28.49 6.88 -0.09
CA GLY A 114 -27.65 8.01 -0.49
C GLY A 114 -26.33 7.61 -1.13
N ARG A 115 -25.45 8.60 -1.26
CA ARG A 115 -24.10 8.48 -1.81
C ARG A 115 -23.13 9.14 -0.84
N PRO A 116 -22.74 8.45 0.25
CA PRO A 116 -21.88 9.04 1.25
C PRO A 116 -20.42 9.14 0.76
N ALA A 117 -19.72 10.18 1.19
CA ALA A 117 -18.27 10.29 1.09
C ALA A 117 -17.66 10.35 2.50
N ILE A 118 -16.85 9.35 2.87
CA ILE A 118 -16.07 9.41 4.11
C ILE A 118 -14.90 10.38 3.97
N MET A 119 -14.75 11.29 4.93
CA MET A 119 -13.76 12.36 4.94
C MET A 119 -12.76 12.20 6.08
N CYS A 120 -11.46 12.30 5.78
CA CYS A 120 -10.39 12.45 6.77
C CYS A 120 -9.45 13.64 6.43
N SER A 121 -8.50 13.95 7.31
CA SER A 121 -7.57 15.06 7.11
C SER A 121 -6.41 14.77 6.14
N GLU A 122 -6.07 13.50 5.92
CA GLU A 122 -4.96 13.12 5.04
C GLU A 122 -5.42 13.07 3.57
N ALA A 123 -4.60 13.60 2.66
CA ALA A 123 -4.90 13.74 1.23
C ALA A 123 -5.16 12.39 0.57
N VAL A 124 -4.34 11.40 0.90
CA VAL A 124 -4.30 10.12 0.20
C VAL A 124 -4.78 8.95 1.08
N PRO A 125 -5.58 8.02 0.56
CA PRO A 125 -6.19 6.98 1.39
C PRO A 125 -5.17 6.03 2.01
N TRP A 126 -4.07 5.68 1.30
CA TRP A 126 -3.07 4.73 1.79
C TRP A 126 -2.28 5.18 3.03
N ARG A 127 -2.33 6.48 3.38
CA ARG A 127 -1.69 7.06 4.58
C ARG A 127 -2.67 7.37 5.71
N CYS A 128 -3.96 7.08 5.53
CA CYS A 128 -5.01 7.42 6.49
C CYS A 128 -5.77 6.16 6.94
N HIS A 129 -6.32 6.17 8.16
CA HIS A 129 -7.14 5.08 8.69
C HIS A 129 -8.36 4.75 7.80
N ARG A 130 -8.85 5.70 7.00
CA ARG A 130 -9.97 5.49 6.07
C ARG A 130 -9.74 4.34 5.08
N ARG A 131 -8.50 3.90 4.84
CA ARG A 131 -8.24 2.68 4.05
C ARG A 131 -8.77 1.41 4.72
N LEU A 132 -8.73 1.32 6.05
CA LEU A 132 -9.26 0.18 6.78
C LEU A 132 -10.79 0.21 6.85
N ILE A 133 -11.39 1.41 6.98
CA ILE A 133 -12.84 1.58 6.79
C ILE A 133 -13.23 1.13 5.38
N THR A 134 -12.42 1.50 4.37
CA THR A 134 -12.66 1.09 2.98
C THR A 134 -12.64 -0.42 2.82
N ASP A 135 -11.65 -1.11 3.39
CA ASP A 135 -11.58 -2.57 3.35
C ASP A 135 -12.84 -3.21 3.98
N ALA A 136 -13.32 -2.68 5.11
CA ALA A 136 -14.56 -3.15 5.73
C ALA A 136 -15.81 -2.92 4.87
N LEU A 137 -15.89 -1.79 4.16
CA LEU A 137 -16.98 -1.50 3.23
C LEU A 137 -16.96 -2.41 2.00
N LEU A 138 -15.77 -2.73 1.48
CA LEU A 138 -15.59 -3.67 0.38
C LEU A 138 -16.03 -5.09 0.79
N VAL A 139 -15.64 -5.54 1.98
CA VAL A 139 -16.09 -6.83 2.57
C VAL A 139 -17.59 -6.85 2.79
N ALA A 140 -18.20 -5.72 3.15
CA ALA A 140 -19.66 -5.56 3.23
C ALA A 140 -20.36 -5.49 1.87
N GLY A 141 -19.65 -5.74 0.76
CA GLY A 141 -20.21 -5.79 -0.59
C GLY A 141 -20.49 -4.43 -1.22
N ARG A 142 -19.94 -3.33 -0.69
CA ARG A 142 -20.11 -1.98 -1.26
C ARG A 142 -19.01 -1.67 -2.26
N GLN A 143 -19.35 -0.91 -3.30
CA GLN A 143 -18.34 -0.36 -4.22
C GLN A 143 -17.76 0.91 -3.58
N VAL A 144 -16.45 0.95 -3.37
CA VAL A 144 -15.79 2.13 -2.80
C VAL A 144 -14.91 2.80 -3.85
N TRP A 145 -14.97 4.14 -3.93
CA TRP A 145 -14.19 4.94 -4.86
C TRP A 145 -13.43 6.05 -4.13
N HIS A 146 -12.13 6.19 -4.41
CA HIS A 146 -11.30 7.24 -3.87
C HIS A 146 -11.31 8.47 -4.78
N ILE A 147 -11.81 9.58 -4.25
CA ILE A 147 -11.70 10.89 -4.91
C ILE A 147 -10.29 11.43 -4.59
N ILE A 148 -9.39 11.35 -5.57
CA ILE A 148 -7.99 11.81 -5.44
C ILE A 148 -7.87 13.26 -5.89
N SER A 149 -8.55 13.63 -6.97
CA SER A 149 -8.63 14.99 -7.51
C SER A 149 -9.86 15.13 -8.42
N ALA A 150 -10.10 16.33 -8.95
CA ALA A 150 -11.19 16.57 -9.90
C ALA A 150 -11.05 15.71 -11.17
N ALA A 151 -9.82 15.41 -11.59
CA ALA A 151 -9.53 14.61 -12.76
C ALA A 151 -9.34 13.10 -12.46
N LYS A 152 -9.30 12.71 -11.19
CA LYS A 152 -8.93 11.34 -10.80
C LYS A 152 -9.79 10.81 -9.66
N VAL A 153 -10.66 9.88 -10.01
CA VAL A 153 -11.42 9.04 -9.09
C VAL A 153 -11.07 7.59 -9.40
N THR A 154 -10.61 6.83 -8.41
CA THR A 154 -10.12 5.45 -8.61
C THR A 154 -10.92 4.47 -7.77
N PRO A 155 -11.27 3.28 -8.29
CA PRO A 155 -11.90 2.26 -7.47
C PRO A 155 -10.95 1.85 -6.34
N ALA A 156 -11.50 1.61 -5.16
CA ALA A 156 -10.76 1.02 -4.07
C ALA A 156 -10.53 -0.47 -4.33
N VAL A 157 -9.40 -0.98 -3.84
CA VAL A 157 -9.04 -2.39 -3.91
C VAL A 157 -8.81 -2.85 -2.48
N LEU A 158 -9.32 -4.03 -2.14
CA LEU A 158 -9.12 -4.64 -0.84
C LEU A 158 -7.62 -4.81 -0.60
N ASN A 159 -7.15 -4.50 0.60
CA ASN A 159 -5.76 -4.75 0.98
C ASN A 159 -5.38 -6.23 0.71
N GLU A 160 -4.22 -6.45 0.10
CA GLU A 160 -3.72 -7.77 -0.28
C GLU A 160 -3.56 -8.74 0.89
N HIS A 161 -3.39 -8.22 2.11
CA HIS A 161 -3.27 -9.01 3.34
C HIS A 161 -4.57 -9.08 4.15
N ALA A 162 -5.68 -8.53 3.64
CA ALA A 162 -6.95 -8.58 4.35
C ALA A 162 -7.57 -9.97 4.23
N GLU A 163 -7.94 -10.54 5.37
CA GLU A 163 -8.65 -11.81 5.48
C GLU A 163 -9.91 -11.64 6.33
N VAL A 164 -10.98 -12.33 5.97
CA VAL A 164 -12.18 -12.41 6.81
C VAL A 164 -12.11 -13.70 7.63
N ARG A 165 -11.98 -13.57 8.95
CA ARG A 165 -11.99 -14.70 9.91
C ARG A 165 -13.12 -14.49 10.91
N ASP A 166 -14.01 -15.48 11.02
CA ASP A 166 -15.18 -15.43 11.91
C ASP A 166 -16.02 -14.15 11.76
N GLY A 167 -16.17 -13.66 10.53
CA GLY A 167 -16.91 -12.43 10.23
C GLY A 167 -16.18 -11.12 10.54
N HIS A 168 -14.93 -11.18 11.01
CA HIS A 168 -14.09 -10.02 11.28
C HIS A 168 -12.95 -9.90 10.27
N LEU A 169 -12.67 -8.66 9.87
CA LEU A 169 -11.53 -8.38 9.01
C LEU A 169 -10.25 -8.35 9.84
N VAL A 170 -9.28 -9.18 9.46
CA VAL A 170 -7.95 -9.25 10.06
C VAL A 170 -6.87 -9.12 9.00
N TYR A 171 -5.66 -8.74 9.43
CA TYR A 171 -4.51 -8.55 8.55
C TYR A 171 -3.30 -9.31 9.11
N PRO A 172 -3.32 -10.65 9.02
CA PRO A 172 -2.30 -11.49 9.65
C PRO A 172 -0.90 -11.11 9.18
N ALA A 173 0.06 -11.22 10.10
CA ALA A 173 1.46 -11.21 9.70
C ALA A 173 1.61 -12.24 8.58
N GLN A 174 2.22 -11.81 7.48
CA GLN A 174 2.63 -12.78 6.48
C GLN A 174 3.63 -13.69 7.18
N PRO A 175 3.48 -15.03 7.08
CA PRO A 175 4.54 -15.90 7.52
C PRO A 175 5.83 -15.37 6.91
N GLU A 176 6.85 -15.13 7.74
CA GLU A 176 8.20 -15.08 7.20
C GLU A 176 8.31 -16.36 6.39
N VAL A 177 8.46 -16.23 5.08
CA VAL A 177 8.49 -17.37 4.18
C VAL A 177 9.59 -18.26 4.71
N THR A 178 9.22 -19.37 5.34
CA THR A 178 10.10 -20.50 5.65
C THR A 178 10.22 -21.37 4.39
N GLY A 179 10.48 -20.73 3.26
CA GLY A 179 11.53 -21.17 2.33
C GLY A 179 12.84 -20.54 2.81
N GLY A 180 13.95 -20.64 2.10
CA GLY A 180 15.11 -19.81 2.46
C GLY A 180 14.70 -18.33 2.55
N SER A 181 15.37 -17.53 3.37
CA SER A 181 15.20 -16.08 3.27
C SER A 181 15.29 -15.68 1.79
N LEU A 182 14.51 -14.71 1.30
CA LEU A 182 14.67 -14.20 -0.08
C LEU A 182 16.15 -13.87 -0.38
N VAL A 183 16.89 -13.44 0.64
CA VAL A 183 18.35 -13.24 0.58
C VAL A 183 19.09 -14.55 0.31
N GLU A 184 18.74 -15.64 0.98
CA GLU A 184 19.29 -16.99 0.74
C GLU A 184 18.89 -17.56 -0.61
N GLU A 185 17.63 -17.44 -1.04
CA GLU A 185 17.20 -17.91 -2.37
C GLU A 185 17.92 -17.14 -3.49
N VAL A 186 18.05 -15.82 -3.35
CA VAL A 186 18.87 -15.01 -4.26
C VAL A 186 20.33 -15.42 -4.18
N ARG A 187 20.88 -15.67 -2.99
CA ARG A 187 22.27 -16.14 -2.80
C ARG A 187 22.51 -17.44 -3.55
N GLU A 188 21.62 -18.42 -3.41
CA GLU A 188 21.71 -19.71 -4.11
C GLU A 188 21.68 -19.54 -5.62
N GLN A 189 20.76 -18.72 -6.15
CA GLN A 189 20.69 -18.43 -7.57
C GLN A 189 21.96 -17.77 -8.10
N VAL A 190 22.55 -16.83 -7.34
CA VAL A 190 23.78 -16.14 -7.74
C VAL A 190 24.99 -17.07 -7.68
N LEU A 191 25.09 -17.92 -6.65
CA LEU A 191 26.15 -18.92 -6.53
C LEU A 191 26.09 -19.99 -7.62
N ALA A 192 24.89 -20.29 -8.13
CA ALA A 192 24.69 -21.24 -9.23
C ALA A 192 25.17 -20.71 -10.59
N ILE A 193 25.35 -19.39 -10.77
CA ILE A 193 25.83 -18.83 -12.04
C ILE A 193 27.32 -19.16 -12.19
N PRO A 194 27.73 -19.97 -13.18
CA PRO A 194 29.14 -20.34 -13.37
C PRO A 194 29.97 -19.14 -13.84
N ALA A 195 31.29 -19.21 -13.63
CA ALA A 195 32.22 -18.22 -14.18
C ALA A 195 32.06 -18.08 -15.70
N GLY A 196 32.18 -16.85 -16.20
CA GLY A 196 32.00 -16.52 -17.62
C GLY A 196 30.53 -16.42 -18.06
N HIS A 197 29.59 -16.63 -17.14
CA HIS A 197 28.15 -16.51 -17.37
C HIS A 197 27.51 -15.46 -16.46
N VAL A 198 26.32 -14.99 -16.85
CA VAL A 198 25.52 -14.00 -16.13
C VAL A 198 24.04 -14.36 -16.13
N ALA A 199 23.30 -13.79 -15.18
CA ALA A 199 21.85 -13.71 -15.22
C ALA A 199 21.41 -12.27 -14.94
N SER A 200 20.22 -11.89 -15.38
CA SER A 200 19.62 -10.61 -15.05
C SER A 200 18.80 -10.67 -13.77
N TYR A 201 18.61 -9.51 -13.12
CA TYR A 201 17.73 -9.41 -11.93
C TYR A 201 16.32 -9.94 -12.20
N GLY A 202 15.80 -9.78 -13.42
CA GLY A 202 14.49 -10.29 -13.80
C GLY A 202 14.46 -11.81 -13.91
N GLU A 203 15.48 -12.41 -14.51
CA GLU A 203 15.58 -13.87 -14.65
C GLU A 203 15.77 -14.56 -13.30
N ILE A 204 16.57 -13.99 -12.39
CA ILE A 204 16.67 -14.49 -11.02
C ILE A 204 15.30 -14.40 -10.34
N GLY A 205 14.60 -13.28 -10.52
CA GLY A 205 13.26 -13.07 -10.00
C GLY A 205 12.25 -14.11 -10.50
N GLU A 206 12.25 -14.41 -11.79
CA GLU A 206 11.38 -15.44 -12.39
C GLU A 206 11.59 -16.82 -11.77
N ARG A 207 12.85 -17.21 -11.48
CA ARG A 207 13.19 -18.52 -10.90
C ARG A 207 12.70 -18.69 -9.46
N ILE A 208 12.64 -17.60 -8.70
CA ILE A 208 12.27 -17.62 -7.28
C ILE A 208 10.91 -16.93 -7.03
N ALA A 209 10.13 -16.72 -8.10
CA ALA A 209 8.84 -16.03 -8.05
C ALA A 209 8.88 -14.65 -7.33
N ALA A 210 9.95 -13.87 -7.57
CA ALA A 210 10.15 -12.52 -7.03
C ALA A 210 10.28 -11.45 -8.13
N GLY A 211 9.95 -10.20 -7.80
CA GLY A 211 10.17 -9.07 -8.71
C GLY A 211 11.65 -8.65 -8.81
N PRO A 212 12.11 -8.08 -9.94
CA PRO A 212 13.51 -7.64 -10.11
C PRO A 212 14.01 -6.67 -9.03
N ARG A 213 13.11 -5.83 -8.49
CA ARG A 213 13.43 -4.90 -7.39
C ARG A 213 13.65 -5.62 -6.06
N GLN A 214 12.89 -6.68 -5.79
CA GLN A 214 13.06 -7.50 -4.59
C GLN A 214 14.40 -8.23 -4.64
N VAL A 215 14.79 -8.76 -5.80
CA VAL A 215 16.14 -9.32 -6.03
C VAL A 215 17.22 -8.27 -5.78
N GLY A 216 17.08 -7.06 -6.33
CA GLY A 216 18.04 -5.97 -6.09
C GLY A 216 18.17 -5.58 -4.60
N GLN A 217 17.05 -5.58 -3.85
CA GLN A 217 17.08 -5.35 -2.40
C GLN A 217 17.74 -6.50 -1.64
N ALA A 218 17.48 -7.75 -2.03
CA ALA A 218 18.12 -8.91 -1.44
C ALA A 218 19.64 -8.92 -1.70
N MET A 219 20.08 -8.56 -2.91
CA MET A 219 21.49 -8.43 -3.29
C MET A 219 22.26 -7.44 -2.40
N SER A 220 21.59 -6.38 -1.92
CA SER A 220 22.20 -5.39 -1.02
C SER A 220 22.47 -5.89 0.40
N GLN A 221 21.93 -7.06 0.75
CA GLN A 221 22.03 -7.70 2.07
C GLN A 221 22.93 -8.95 2.06
N LEU A 222 23.49 -9.30 0.91
CA LEU A 222 24.38 -10.46 0.78
C LEU A 222 25.73 -10.20 1.46
N GLU A 223 26.23 -11.22 2.15
CA GLU A 223 27.55 -11.22 2.78
C GLU A 223 28.69 -11.31 1.74
N GLU A 224 29.93 -11.13 2.21
CA GLU A 224 31.13 -11.29 1.38
C GLU A 224 31.24 -12.70 0.79
N GLY A 225 31.81 -12.81 -0.42
CA GLY A 225 32.05 -14.10 -1.10
C GLY A 225 30.99 -14.52 -2.12
N VAL A 226 29.92 -13.74 -2.31
CA VAL A 226 28.94 -13.98 -3.38
C VAL A 226 29.37 -13.28 -4.69
N PRO A 227 29.35 -13.95 -5.87
CA PRO A 227 29.81 -13.38 -7.14
C PRO A 227 28.78 -12.41 -7.74
N TRP A 228 28.48 -11.33 -7.02
CA TRP A 228 27.42 -10.38 -7.33
C TRP A 228 27.57 -9.72 -8.71
N TRP A 229 28.79 -9.63 -9.24
CA TRP A 229 29.06 -9.08 -10.57
C TRP A 229 28.47 -9.91 -11.71
N ARG A 230 28.13 -11.18 -11.47
CA ARG A 230 27.43 -12.06 -12.42
C ARG A 230 25.94 -11.74 -12.57
N VAL A 231 25.40 -10.81 -11.76
CA VAL A 231 24.04 -10.29 -11.90
C VAL A 231 24.05 -8.94 -12.61
N VAL A 232 23.44 -8.89 -13.78
CA VAL A 232 23.46 -7.70 -14.66
C VAL A 232 22.05 -7.16 -14.96
N HIS A 233 21.96 -5.99 -15.57
CA HIS A 233 20.69 -5.52 -16.11
C HIS A 233 20.28 -6.35 -17.34
N ALA A 234 18.99 -6.36 -17.68
CA ALA A 234 18.46 -7.14 -18.79
C ALA A 234 19.12 -6.80 -20.16
N ASP A 235 19.66 -5.60 -20.30
CA ASP A 235 20.37 -5.13 -21.50
C ASP A 235 21.89 -5.44 -21.48
N GLY A 236 22.37 -6.20 -20.49
CA GLY A 236 23.76 -6.57 -20.32
C GLY A 236 24.62 -5.51 -19.61
N THR A 237 24.05 -4.41 -19.13
CA THR A 237 24.80 -3.41 -18.36
C THR A 237 25.28 -4.02 -17.04
N PRO A 238 26.61 -4.02 -16.75
CA PRO A 238 27.15 -4.50 -15.48
C PRO A 238 26.65 -3.68 -14.28
N ALA A 239 26.60 -4.30 -13.10
CA ALA A 239 26.25 -3.61 -11.87
C ALA A 239 27.28 -2.52 -11.51
N SER A 240 26.81 -1.35 -11.07
CA SER A 240 27.66 -0.20 -10.73
C SER A 240 28.10 -0.13 -9.26
N CYS A 241 27.67 -1.08 -8.42
CA CYS A 241 28.01 -1.13 -7.00
C CYS A 241 29.48 -1.53 -6.76
N HIS A 242 29.92 -1.44 -5.49
CA HIS A 242 31.28 -1.79 -5.04
C HIS A 242 32.40 -1.11 -5.85
N GLY A 243 32.23 0.20 -6.12
CA GLY A 243 33.23 0.99 -6.82
C GLY A 243 33.37 0.68 -8.31
N GLY A 244 32.34 0.08 -8.95
CA GLY A 244 32.33 -0.15 -10.41
C GLY A 244 33.21 -1.29 -10.88
N ARG A 245 33.63 -2.18 -9.99
CA ARG A 245 34.54 -3.30 -10.28
C ARG A 245 33.92 -4.44 -11.10
N ALA A 246 32.60 -4.44 -11.30
CA ALA A 246 31.90 -5.53 -11.97
C ALA A 246 32.48 -5.86 -13.35
N THR A 247 32.78 -4.85 -14.16
CA THR A 247 33.31 -5.03 -15.52
C THR A 247 34.70 -5.69 -15.51
N GLU A 248 35.55 -5.35 -14.53
CA GLU A 248 36.86 -5.98 -14.36
C GLU A 248 36.72 -7.46 -13.99
N LEU A 249 35.86 -7.75 -13.02
CA LEU A 249 35.61 -9.12 -12.53
C LEU A 249 34.98 -10.01 -13.62
N LEU A 250 34.01 -9.49 -14.37
CA LEU A 250 33.40 -10.18 -15.50
C LEU A 250 34.43 -10.53 -16.58
N ARG A 251 35.36 -9.61 -16.89
CA ARG A 251 36.45 -9.87 -17.85
C ARG A 251 37.45 -10.88 -17.33
N ALA A 252 37.78 -10.84 -16.04
CA ALA A 252 38.67 -11.81 -15.41
C ALA A 252 38.12 -13.24 -15.49
N GLU A 253 36.80 -13.41 -15.50
CA GLU A 253 36.12 -14.69 -15.71
C GLU A 253 35.93 -15.07 -17.18
N GLY A 254 36.40 -14.26 -18.12
CA GLY A 254 36.21 -14.52 -19.56
C GLY A 254 34.77 -14.35 -20.03
N THR A 255 33.95 -13.59 -19.30
CA THR A 255 32.54 -13.34 -19.68
C THR A 255 32.49 -12.63 -21.05
N PRO A 256 31.73 -13.13 -22.04
CA PRO A 256 31.58 -12.48 -23.33
C PRO A 256 31.09 -11.02 -23.20
N MET A 257 31.86 -10.07 -23.71
CA MET A 257 31.54 -8.64 -23.70
C MET A 257 31.37 -8.10 -25.13
N ARG A 258 30.46 -7.12 -25.30
CA ARG A 258 30.24 -6.37 -26.54
C ARG A 258 29.92 -4.92 -26.20
N ASP A 259 30.66 -3.98 -26.80
CA ASP A 259 30.43 -2.53 -26.65
C ASP A 259 30.35 -2.05 -25.19
N GLY A 260 31.18 -2.63 -24.31
CA GLY A 260 31.22 -2.29 -22.89
C GLY A 260 30.13 -2.93 -22.02
N ARG A 261 29.24 -3.73 -22.62
CA ARG A 261 28.20 -4.51 -21.94
C ARG A 261 28.48 -6.01 -22.06
N VAL A 262 27.81 -6.81 -21.24
CA VAL A 262 27.82 -8.27 -21.40
C VAL A 262 27.03 -8.64 -22.65
N ASP A 263 27.59 -9.51 -23.49
CA ASP A 263 26.86 -10.11 -24.61
C ASP A 263 25.87 -11.14 -24.07
N MET A 264 24.66 -10.68 -23.73
CA MET A 264 23.59 -11.49 -23.16
C MET A 264 23.17 -12.68 -24.01
N ARG A 265 23.53 -12.73 -25.31
CA ARG A 265 23.23 -13.90 -26.15
C ARG A 265 24.22 -15.03 -25.91
N ARG A 266 25.45 -14.70 -25.53
CA ARG A 266 26.55 -15.67 -25.36
C ARG A 266 26.82 -16.02 -23.90
N ALA A 267 26.58 -15.09 -22.99
CA ALA A 267 26.92 -15.22 -21.57
C ALA A 267 25.75 -15.65 -20.68
N ARG A 268 24.51 -15.70 -21.19
CA ARG A 268 23.33 -15.95 -20.35
C ARG A 268 23.34 -17.37 -19.78
N HIS A 269 23.25 -17.46 -18.46
CA HIS A 269 22.99 -18.70 -17.75
C HIS A 269 21.48 -18.97 -17.73
N LEU A 270 21.05 -20.08 -18.34
CA LEU A 270 19.63 -20.42 -18.48
C LEU A 270 19.02 -21.10 -17.24
N GLY A 271 19.79 -21.30 -16.17
CA GLY A 271 19.38 -22.12 -15.03
C GLY A 271 19.57 -23.61 -15.32
N ASN A 272 19.58 -24.43 -14.27
CA ASN A 272 19.35 -25.87 -14.35
C ASN A 272 17.90 -26.17 -14.01
#